data_AF-A0A0F4GAC9-F1
#
_entry.id   AF-A0A0F4GAC9-F1
#
_cell.length_a   1.000
_cell.length_b   1.000
_cell.length_c   1.000
_cell.angle_alpha   90.00
_cell.angle_beta   90.00
_cell.angle_gamma   90.00
#
_symmetry.space_group_name_H-M   'P 1'
#
loop_
_entity.id
_entity.type
_entity.pdbx_description
1 polymer ?
#
loop_
_entity_poly.entity_id
_entity_poly.type
_entity_poly.pdbx_seq_one_letter_code
_entity_poly.pdbx_strand_id
1 'polypeptide(L)'
;MSDTLDISAMFNDPTYADLIIHFGPHNALGTIHCHTNIVCPQSSFFRAGSMPRRAIGPTTDPVARRIYPTIFTIHPYYDGRAVQCVLQSLYHPRSTTKRWLQTCLWSQLFRVYELARLFGVKHLVEATSLAIKQVLEEMREAEDEELHHAQAIIAATPRLREVFEGALRELEIDEVMRSLGNFTIE
;
A
#
# COMPACT_ATOMS: atom_id res chain seq x y z
N MET A 1 13.83 16.82 0.60
CA MET A 1 12.96 17.94 0.98
C MET A 1 11.58 17.39 1.30
N SER A 2 10.98 17.86 2.41
CA SER A 2 9.70 17.46 3.02
C SER A 2 9.72 16.27 3.99
N ASP A 3 10.41 16.41 5.12
CA ASP A 3 10.19 15.59 6.33
C ASP A 3 9.36 16.33 7.40
N THR A 4 8.79 17.51 7.09
CA THR A 4 8.36 18.48 8.11
C THR A 4 6.91 18.94 8.08
N LEU A 5 6.14 18.73 7.01
CA LEU A 5 4.76 19.20 6.93
C LEU A 5 3.80 18.01 7.02
N ASP A 6 3.09 17.93 8.13
CA ASP A 6 1.91 17.08 8.25
C ASP A 6 0.79 17.69 7.43
N ILE A 7 0.50 17.05 6.30
CA ILE A 7 -0.57 17.42 5.37
C ILE A 7 -1.66 16.35 5.35
N SER A 8 -1.76 15.55 6.42
CA SER A 8 -2.75 14.49 6.58
C SER A 8 -4.18 14.96 6.38
N ALA A 9 -4.49 16.20 6.77
CA ALA A 9 -5.79 16.82 6.57
C ALA A 9 -6.19 16.96 5.08
N MET A 10 -5.22 17.00 4.16
CA MET A 10 -5.47 17.05 2.71
C MET A 10 -5.72 15.67 2.10
N PHE A 11 -5.54 14.58 2.86
CA PHE A 11 -5.80 13.25 2.33
C PHE A 11 -7.29 13.06 2.05
N ASN A 12 -7.62 12.67 0.82
CA ASN A 12 -8.98 12.53 0.34
C ASN A 12 -9.81 13.84 0.36
N ASP A 13 -9.15 14.99 0.49
CA ASP A 13 -9.78 16.30 0.27
C ASP A 13 -9.91 16.54 -1.24
N PRO A 14 -11.13 16.77 -1.79
CA PRO A 14 -11.31 17.10 -3.20
C PRO A 14 -10.74 18.47 -3.58
N THR A 15 -10.44 19.33 -2.61
CA THR A 15 -9.95 20.70 -2.82
C THR A 15 -8.56 20.67 -3.46
N TYR A 16 -8.46 21.14 -4.72
CA TYR A 16 -7.25 21.08 -5.56
C TYR A 16 -6.75 19.67 -5.92
N ALA A 17 -7.54 18.63 -5.66
CA ALA A 17 -7.22 17.27 -6.09
C ALA A 17 -7.20 17.18 -7.62
N ASP A 18 -6.05 16.77 -8.16
CA ASP A 18 -5.81 16.65 -9.61
C ASP A 18 -5.52 15.19 -10.03
N LEU A 19 -5.70 14.25 -9.09
CA LEU A 19 -5.63 12.81 -9.27
C LEU A 19 -6.79 12.14 -8.53
N ILE A 20 -7.55 11.28 -9.21
CA ILE A 20 -8.59 10.43 -8.61
C ILE A 20 -8.16 8.99 -8.76
N ILE A 21 -8.11 8.25 -7.65
CA ILE A 21 -7.76 6.84 -7.63
C ILE A 21 -8.99 6.01 -7.27
N HIS A 22 -9.37 5.12 -8.17
CA HIS A 22 -10.39 4.11 -7.96
C HIS A 22 -9.75 2.76 -7.59
N PHE A 23 -10.38 2.02 -6.68
CA PHE A 23 -9.90 0.70 -6.25
C PHE A 23 -11.06 -0.18 -5.76
N GLY A 24 -10.79 -1.47 -5.59
CA GLY A 24 -11.82 -2.44 -5.19
C GLY A 24 -12.67 -2.92 -6.38
N PRO A 25 -13.62 -3.84 -6.13
CA PRO A 25 -14.43 -4.44 -7.18
C PRO A 25 -15.42 -3.43 -7.77
N HIS A 26 -15.86 -3.67 -9.01
CA HIS A 26 -16.73 -2.75 -9.75
C HIS A 26 -18.05 -2.40 -9.02
N ASN A 27 -18.55 -3.30 -8.17
CA ASN A 27 -19.77 -3.12 -7.39
C ASN A 27 -19.57 -2.49 -6.00
N ALA A 28 -18.32 -2.28 -5.57
CA ALA A 28 -17.97 -1.63 -4.30
C ALA A 28 -16.68 -0.82 -4.47
N LEU A 29 -16.71 0.12 -5.41
CA LEU A 29 -15.56 0.91 -5.80
C LEU A 29 -15.22 1.95 -4.72
N GLY A 30 -14.04 1.83 -4.14
CA GLY A 30 -13.44 2.90 -3.35
C GLY A 30 -12.91 4.00 -4.25
N THR A 31 -13.06 5.25 -3.81
CA THR A 31 -12.53 6.43 -4.52
C THR A 31 -11.75 7.29 -3.54
N ILE A 32 -10.54 7.69 -3.94
CA ILE A 32 -9.71 8.63 -3.17
C ILE A 32 -9.31 9.80 -4.05
N HIS A 33 -9.53 11.01 -3.53
CA HIS A 33 -9.01 12.25 -4.08
C HIS A 33 -7.55 12.46 -3.65
N CYS A 34 -6.66 12.64 -4.62
CA CYS A 34 -5.24 12.77 -4.43
C CYS A 34 -4.67 14.02 -5.15
N HIS A 35 -3.46 14.37 -4.75
CA HIS A 35 -2.70 15.48 -5.33
C HIS A 35 -1.41 14.94 -5.95
N THR A 36 -1.23 15.14 -7.25
CA THR A 36 -0.07 14.66 -8.02
C THR A 36 1.24 15.22 -7.48
N ASN A 37 1.25 16.46 -6.99
CA ASN A 37 2.41 17.09 -6.35
C ASN A 37 2.82 16.43 -5.01
N ILE A 38 1.93 15.67 -4.37
CA ILE A 38 2.22 14.89 -3.14
C ILE A 38 2.61 13.46 -3.52
N VAL A 39 1.82 12.83 -4.39
CA VAL A 39 1.94 11.40 -4.72
C VAL A 39 3.13 11.11 -5.65
N CYS A 40 3.26 11.84 -6.77
CA CYS A 40 4.24 11.53 -7.81
C CYS A 40 5.71 11.66 -7.35
N PRO A 41 6.12 12.64 -6.51
CA PRO A 41 7.49 12.72 -6.02
C PRO A 41 7.90 11.53 -5.14
N GLN A 42 6.93 10.87 -4.51
CA GLN A 42 7.16 9.81 -3.53
C GLN A 42 6.97 8.40 -4.10
N SER A 43 6.17 8.25 -5.16
CA SER A 43 5.88 6.97 -5.81
C SER A 43 6.49 6.94 -7.21
N SER A 44 7.38 5.99 -7.52
CA SER A 44 7.90 5.85 -8.89
C SER A 44 6.82 5.40 -9.88
N PHE A 45 5.86 4.60 -9.42
CA PHE A 45 4.71 4.15 -10.21
C PHE A 45 3.90 5.33 -10.78
N PHE A 46 3.70 6.37 -9.97
CA PHE A 46 2.95 7.56 -10.38
C PHE A 46 3.81 8.66 -11.03
N ARG A 47 5.15 8.52 -11.04
CA ARG A 47 6.09 9.57 -11.48
C ARG A 47 6.39 9.56 -12.98
N ALA A 48 6.27 8.42 -13.65
CA ALA A 48 6.86 8.21 -14.96
C ALA A 48 5.83 7.69 -15.98
N GLY A 49 5.19 8.59 -16.74
CA GLY A 49 4.50 8.24 -18.01
C GLY A 49 3.29 7.29 -17.94
N SER A 50 3.00 6.67 -16.79
CA SER A 50 1.89 5.74 -16.58
C SER A 50 0.57 6.45 -16.23
N MET A 51 0.65 7.72 -15.85
CA MET A 51 -0.54 8.52 -15.63
C MET A 51 -1.16 8.90 -16.97
N PRO A 52 -2.45 8.58 -17.22
CA PRO A 52 -3.11 9.00 -18.44
C PRO A 52 -2.99 10.52 -18.59
N ARG A 53 -2.63 10.96 -19.80
CA ARG A 53 -2.51 12.39 -20.11
C ARG A 53 -3.82 13.06 -19.71
N ARG A 54 -3.74 14.17 -18.98
CA ARG A 54 -4.91 14.97 -18.62
C ARG A 54 -5.69 15.29 -19.88
N ALA A 55 -6.97 14.91 -19.90
CA ALA A 55 -7.86 15.35 -20.96
C ALA A 55 -7.94 16.88 -20.88
N ILE A 56 -7.47 17.56 -21.91
CA ILE A 56 -7.70 19.01 -22.06
C ILE A 56 -9.07 19.11 -22.74
N GLY A 57 -10.09 19.52 -21.98
CA GLY A 57 -11.40 19.74 -22.58
C GLY A 57 -11.35 20.84 -23.64
N PRO A 58 -12.23 20.82 -24.66
CA PRO A 58 -12.34 21.91 -25.61
C PRO A 58 -12.86 23.14 -24.85
N THR A 59 -11.99 24.11 -24.62
CA THR A 59 -12.40 25.42 -24.10
C THR A 59 -11.55 26.51 -24.74
N THR A 60 -12.23 27.54 -25.24
CA THR A 60 -11.65 28.74 -25.83
C THR A 60 -11.27 29.77 -24.76
N ASP A 61 -11.59 29.52 -23.49
CA ASP A 61 -11.26 30.37 -22.37
C ASP A 61 -9.91 29.93 -21.74
N PRO A 62 -8.86 30.75 -21.83
CA PRO A 62 -7.54 30.43 -21.27
C PRO A 62 -7.53 30.37 -19.74
N VAL A 63 -8.52 30.99 -19.06
CA VAL A 63 -8.70 30.97 -17.60
C VAL A 63 -9.56 29.77 -17.18
N ALA A 64 -10.57 29.41 -17.96
CA ALA A 64 -11.42 28.24 -17.71
C ALA A 64 -10.92 26.94 -18.34
N ARG A 65 -9.59 26.78 -18.50
CA ARG A 65 -8.97 25.46 -18.71
C ARG A 65 -9.26 24.59 -17.48
N ARG A 66 -10.44 23.96 -17.46
CA ARG A 66 -10.75 22.87 -16.52
C ARG A 66 -9.72 21.77 -16.78
N ILE A 67 -8.70 21.75 -15.93
CA ILE A 67 -7.79 20.64 -15.82
C ILE A 67 -8.62 19.51 -15.24
N TYR A 68 -9.06 18.59 -16.10
CA TYR A 68 -9.74 17.38 -15.61
C TYR A 68 -8.74 16.58 -14.77
N PRO A 69 -9.16 16.09 -13.60
CA PRO A 69 -8.30 15.26 -12.77
C PRO A 69 -7.88 14.03 -13.58
N THR A 70 -6.64 13.60 -13.40
CA THR A 70 -6.19 12.32 -13.93
C THR A 70 -6.92 11.22 -13.17
N ILE A 71 -7.61 10.31 -13.86
CA ILE A 71 -8.27 9.17 -13.24
C ILE A 71 -7.37 7.94 -13.39
N PHE A 72 -7.14 7.23 -12.30
CA PHE A 72 -6.36 5.99 -12.27
C PHE A 72 -7.15 4.89 -11.54
N THR A 73 -7.17 3.68 -12.08
CA THR A 73 -7.86 2.54 -11.46
C THR A 73 -6.86 1.48 -11.05
N ILE A 74 -6.82 1.16 -9.77
CA ILE A 74 -6.07 0.03 -9.21
C ILE A 74 -6.89 -1.24 -9.46
N HIS A 75 -6.24 -2.28 -9.97
CA HIS A 75 -6.90 -3.55 -10.25
C HIS A 75 -7.56 -4.14 -8.99
N PRO A 76 -8.81 -4.66 -9.06
CA PRO A 76 -9.55 -5.18 -7.90
C PRO A 76 -8.87 -6.34 -7.14
N TYR A 77 -7.86 -6.94 -7.75
CA TYR A 77 -6.99 -7.96 -7.14
C TYR A 77 -6.25 -7.47 -5.90
N TYR A 78 -5.96 -6.17 -5.81
CA TYR A 78 -5.27 -5.58 -4.69
C TYR A 78 -6.23 -5.19 -3.57
N ASP A 79 -5.79 -5.35 -2.33
CA ASP A 79 -6.60 -5.01 -1.16
C ASP A 79 -6.83 -3.48 -1.08
N GLY A 80 -8.10 -3.08 -1.14
CA GLY A 80 -8.48 -1.66 -1.13
C GLY A 80 -8.10 -0.90 0.14
N ARG A 81 -8.07 -1.58 1.30
CA ARG A 81 -7.63 -0.95 2.56
C ARG A 81 -6.13 -0.70 2.52
N ALA A 82 -5.34 -1.62 1.96
CA ALA A 82 -3.92 -1.42 1.73
C ALA A 82 -3.67 -0.28 0.73
N VAL A 83 -4.48 -0.16 -0.35
CA VAL A 83 -4.40 0.98 -1.29
C VAL A 83 -4.57 2.29 -0.53
N GLN A 84 -5.63 2.38 0.26
CA GLN A 84 -5.92 3.56 1.06
C GLN A 84 -4.79 3.87 2.05
N CYS A 85 -4.30 2.87 2.77
CA CYS A 85 -3.21 3.01 3.75
C CYS A 85 -1.92 3.54 3.11
N VAL A 86 -1.49 2.95 1.99
CA VAL A 86 -0.27 3.40 1.30
C VAL A 86 -0.43 4.83 0.80
N LEU A 87 -1.57 5.17 0.17
CA LEU A 87 -1.81 6.54 -0.30
C LEU A 87 -1.88 7.55 0.84
N GLN A 88 -2.55 7.21 1.94
CA GLN A 88 -2.65 8.04 3.14
C GLN A 88 -1.28 8.29 3.76
N SER A 89 -0.40 7.29 3.77
CA SER A 89 0.96 7.44 4.30
C SER A 89 1.76 8.53 3.59
N LEU A 90 1.47 8.82 2.32
CA LEU A 90 2.17 9.85 1.54
C LEU A 90 1.85 11.29 2.01
N TYR A 91 0.77 11.46 2.79
CA TYR A 91 0.35 12.73 3.38
C TYR A 91 0.85 12.90 4.81
N HIS A 92 1.41 11.85 5.42
CA HIS A 92 1.92 11.90 6.78
C HIS A 92 3.44 12.08 6.80
N PRO A 93 3.98 12.70 7.86
CA PRO A 93 5.43 12.73 8.07
C PRO A 93 6.02 11.32 8.19
N ARG A 94 7.19 11.07 7.58
CA ARG A 94 7.85 9.76 7.65
C ARG A 94 8.21 9.34 9.08
N SER A 95 8.38 10.31 9.97
CA SER A 95 8.66 10.09 11.39
C SER A 95 7.52 9.36 12.12
N THR A 96 6.28 9.42 11.61
CA THR A 96 5.15 8.71 12.19
C THR A 96 4.98 7.29 11.65
N THR A 97 5.64 6.93 10.54
CA THR A 97 5.47 5.64 9.86
C THR A 97 5.71 4.45 10.78
N LYS A 98 6.80 4.47 11.57
CA LYS A 98 7.11 3.36 12.49
C LYS A 98 5.99 3.14 13.52
N ARG A 99 5.51 4.23 14.15
CA ARG A 99 4.43 4.15 15.16
C ARG A 99 3.14 3.65 14.52
N TRP A 100 2.82 4.10 13.33
CA TRP A 100 1.63 3.63 12.61
C TRP A 100 1.72 2.15 12.25
N LEU A 101 2.85 1.66 11.74
CA LEU A 101 3.04 0.24 11.42
C LEU A 101 2.85 -0.67 12.63
N GLN A 102 3.22 -0.21 13.84
CA GLN A 102 2.99 -0.96 15.09
C GLN A 102 1.50 -1.11 15.45
N THR A 103 0.61 -0.32 14.85
CA THR A 103 -0.85 -0.44 15.04
C THR A 103 -1.51 -1.35 14.01
N CYS A 104 -0.78 -1.76 12.95
CA CYS A 104 -1.32 -2.63 11.92
C CYS A 104 -1.32 -4.09 12.38
N LEU A 105 -2.37 -4.82 11.99
CA LEU A 105 -2.34 -6.28 12.10
C LEU A 105 -1.23 -6.83 11.20
N TRP A 106 -0.60 -7.93 11.58
CA TRP A 106 0.45 -8.57 10.78
C TRP A 106 0.00 -8.82 9.34
N SER A 107 -1.22 -9.31 9.14
CA SER A 107 -1.78 -9.61 7.82
C SER A 107 -1.98 -8.35 6.96
N GLN A 108 -2.20 -7.20 7.60
CA GLN A 108 -2.25 -5.90 6.92
C GLN A 108 -0.85 -5.44 6.52
N LEU A 109 0.17 -5.64 7.36
CA LEU A 109 1.56 -5.27 7.04
C LEU A 109 2.05 -5.90 5.73
N PHE A 110 1.77 -7.18 5.51
CA PHE A 110 2.11 -7.87 4.27
C PHE A 110 1.43 -7.24 3.04
N ARG A 111 0.15 -6.86 3.15
CA ARG A 111 -0.59 -6.20 2.06
C ARG A 111 -0.08 -4.78 1.79
N VAL A 112 0.26 -4.04 2.84
CA VAL A 112 0.87 -2.70 2.73
C VAL A 112 2.25 -2.81 2.08
N TYR A 113 3.07 -3.81 2.46
CA TYR A 113 4.37 -4.06 1.82
C TYR A 113 4.24 -4.32 0.32
N GLU A 114 3.31 -5.20 -0.08
CA GLU A 114 3.05 -5.46 -1.50
C GLU A 114 2.71 -4.17 -2.26
N LEU A 115 1.80 -3.36 -1.73
CA LEU A 115 1.38 -2.14 -2.41
C LEU A 115 2.44 -1.03 -2.37
N ALA A 116 3.22 -0.96 -1.30
CA ALA A 116 4.35 -0.05 -1.22
C ALA A 116 5.37 -0.38 -2.33
N ARG A 117 5.58 -1.67 -2.62
CA ARG A 117 6.43 -2.12 -3.72
C ARG A 117 5.82 -1.83 -5.08
N LEU A 118 4.54 -2.17 -5.29
CA LEU A 118 3.82 -1.85 -6.52
C LEU A 118 3.88 -0.36 -6.84
N PHE A 119 3.63 0.49 -5.84
CA PHE A 119 3.66 1.95 -6.02
C PHE A 119 5.10 2.50 -6.01
N GLY A 120 6.10 1.69 -5.70
CA GLY A 120 7.50 2.10 -5.62
C GLY A 120 7.74 3.20 -4.58
N VAL A 121 7.11 3.10 -3.43
CA VAL A 121 7.26 4.01 -2.28
C VAL A 121 8.40 3.52 -1.40
N LYS A 122 9.65 3.86 -1.78
CA LYS A 122 10.87 3.28 -1.19
C LYS A 122 10.92 3.27 0.34
N HIS A 123 10.67 4.42 0.97
CA HIS A 123 10.73 4.53 2.43
C HIS A 123 9.72 3.61 3.14
N LEU A 124 8.56 3.40 2.52
CA LEU A 124 7.51 2.55 3.06
C LEU A 124 7.84 1.07 2.87
N VAL A 125 8.45 0.72 1.73
CA VAL A 125 9.00 -0.64 1.51
C VAL A 125 10.02 -0.96 2.59
N GLU A 126 11.00 -0.08 2.82
CA GLU A 126 12.02 -0.28 3.87
C GLU A 126 11.39 -0.44 5.27
N ALA A 127 10.45 0.44 5.64
CA ALA A 127 9.80 0.40 6.95
C ALA A 127 8.93 -0.86 7.13
N THR A 128 8.17 -1.24 6.11
CA THR A 128 7.30 -2.44 6.17
C THR A 128 8.12 -3.73 6.14
N SER A 129 9.24 -3.80 5.41
CA SER A 129 10.16 -4.93 5.47
C SER A 129 10.70 -5.17 6.87
N LEU A 130 11.12 -4.11 7.57
CA LEU A 130 11.60 -4.21 8.95
C LEU A 130 10.50 -4.68 9.90
N ALA A 131 9.29 -4.11 9.77
CA ALA A 131 8.13 -4.52 10.57
C ALA A 131 7.74 -5.99 10.32
N ILE A 132 7.75 -6.44 9.06
CA ILE A 132 7.48 -7.84 8.70
C ILE A 132 8.51 -8.76 9.33
N LYS A 133 9.81 -8.44 9.23
CA LYS A 133 10.86 -9.24 9.86
C LYS A 133 10.64 -9.35 11.37
N GLN A 134 10.35 -8.25 12.04
CA GLN A 134 10.05 -8.26 13.47
C GLN A 134 8.84 -9.15 13.81
N VAL A 135 7.75 -9.03 13.06
CA VAL A 135 6.55 -9.86 13.26
C VAL A 135 6.83 -11.34 13.04
N LEU A 136 7.67 -11.70 12.06
CA LEU A 136 8.01 -13.10 11.80
C LEU A 136 8.89 -13.68 12.90
N GLU A 137 9.79 -12.88 13.48
CA GLU A 137 10.56 -13.28 14.66
C GLU A 137 9.65 -13.47 15.88
N GLU A 138 8.71 -12.55 16.11
CA GLU A 138 7.70 -12.66 17.17
C GLU A 138 6.82 -13.90 16.99
N MET A 139 6.38 -14.20 15.75
CA MET A 139 5.63 -15.43 15.44
C MET A 139 6.44 -16.70 15.67
N ARG A 140 7.76 -16.67 15.43
CA ARG A 140 8.64 -17.82 15.70
C ARG A 140 8.77 -18.08 17.21
N GLU A 141 8.75 -17.02 18.00
CA GLU A 141 8.89 -17.07 19.46
C GLU A 141 7.54 -17.24 20.18
N ALA A 142 6.43 -17.09 19.46
CA ALA A 142 5.08 -17.24 19.98
C ALA A 142 4.74 -18.69 20.37
N GLU A 143 3.79 -18.85 21.28
CA GLU A 143 3.25 -20.15 21.67
C GLU A 143 2.57 -20.84 20.48
N ASP A 144 2.56 -22.19 20.48
CA ASP A 144 2.06 -23.01 19.37
C ASP A 144 0.64 -22.62 18.93
N GLU A 145 -0.24 -22.19 19.85
CA GLU A 145 -1.61 -21.77 19.54
C GLU A 145 -1.68 -20.52 18.64
N GLU A 146 -0.88 -19.49 18.91
CA GLU A 146 -0.86 -18.26 18.12
C GLU A 146 -0.26 -18.50 16.73
N LEU A 147 0.78 -19.34 16.67
CA LEU A 147 1.39 -19.78 15.43
C LEU A 147 0.37 -20.56 14.57
N HIS A 148 -0.33 -21.53 15.17
CA HIS A 148 -1.37 -22.30 14.48
C HIS A 148 -2.53 -21.41 14.01
N HIS A 149 -2.93 -20.41 14.79
CA HIS A 149 -3.95 -19.45 14.36
C HIS A 149 -3.50 -18.63 13.15
N ALA A 150 -2.28 -18.12 13.16
CA ALA A 150 -1.71 -17.40 12.01
C ALA A 150 -1.62 -18.30 10.77
N GLN A 151 -1.17 -19.55 10.95
CA GLN A 151 -1.10 -20.54 9.88
C GLN A 151 -2.47 -20.84 9.28
N ALA A 152 -3.49 -21.01 10.12
CA ALA A 152 -4.87 -21.22 9.69
C ALA A 152 -5.42 -20.04 8.87
N ILE A 153 -5.14 -18.80 9.29
CA ILE A 153 -5.53 -17.59 8.55
C ILE A 153 -4.86 -17.55 7.16
N ILE A 154 -3.56 -17.85 7.10
CA ILE A 154 -2.80 -17.87 5.83
C ILE A 154 -3.39 -18.94 4.91
N ALA A 155 -3.62 -20.15 5.42
CA ALA A 155 -4.17 -21.25 4.64
C ALA A 155 -5.60 -20.99 4.14
N ALA A 156 -6.44 -20.37 4.97
CA ALA A 156 -7.82 -20.04 4.62
C ALA A 156 -7.95 -18.87 3.64
N THR A 157 -6.88 -18.09 3.41
CA THR A 157 -6.91 -16.88 2.59
C THR A 157 -5.90 -16.96 1.44
N PRO A 158 -6.26 -17.54 0.28
CA PRO A 158 -5.32 -17.77 -0.83
C PRO A 158 -4.51 -16.53 -1.23
N ARG A 159 -5.16 -15.37 -1.30
CA ARG A 159 -4.50 -14.10 -1.63
C ARG A 159 -3.47 -13.69 -0.57
N LEU A 160 -3.78 -13.88 0.71
CA LEU A 160 -2.84 -13.57 1.77
C LEU A 160 -1.63 -14.52 1.74
N ARG A 161 -1.85 -15.80 1.44
CA ARG A 161 -0.77 -16.77 1.22
C ARG A 161 0.17 -16.33 0.09
N GLU A 162 -0.35 -15.94 -1.06
CA GLU A 162 0.47 -15.45 -2.17
C GLU A 162 1.32 -14.23 -1.79
N VAL A 163 0.72 -13.25 -1.10
CA VAL A 163 1.42 -12.05 -0.62
C VAL A 163 2.51 -12.44 0.39
N PHE A 164 2.20 -13.36 1.29
CA PHE A 164 3.10 -13.85 2.32
C PHE A 164 4.31 -14.57 1.70
N GLU A 165 4.06 -15.57 0.84
CA GLU A 165 5.11 -16.30 0.11
C GLU A 165 5.94 -15.40 -0.81
N GLY A 166 5.32 -14.39 -1.42
CA GLY A 166 6.02 -13.36 -2.19
C GLY A 166 6.99 -12.57 -1.30
N ALA A 167 6.52 -12.07 -0.17
CA ALA A 167 7.34 -11.30 0.76
C ALA A 167 8.48 -12.13 1.36
N LEU A 168 8.25 -13.39 1.74
CA LEU A 168 9.30 -14.25 2.29
C LEU A 168 10.42 -14.52 1.29
N ARG A 169 10.09 -14.81 0.02
CA ARG A 169 11.08 -15.00 -1.04
C ARG A 169 11.92 -13.75 -1.29
N GLU A 170 11.29 -12.59 -1.28
CA GLU A 170 11.97 -11.33 -1.58
C GLU A 170 12.81 -10.80 -0.43
N LEU A 171 12.42 -11.12 0.81
CA LEU A 171 13.15 -10.71 2.01
C LEU A 171 14.22 -11.72 2.43
N GLU A 172 14.41 -12.78 1.63
CA GLU A 172 15.39 -13.86 1.83
C GLU A 172 15.26 -14.52 3.21
N ILE A 173 14.02 -14.73 3.66
CA ILE A 173 13.72 -15.27 4.98
C ILE A 173 13.61 -16.80 4.89
N ASP A 174 14.74 -17.46 4.64
CA ASP A 174 14.81 -18.91 4.43
C ASP A 174 14.60 -19.73 5.72
N GLU A 175 14.92 -19.16 6.88
CA GLU A 175 14.88 -19.88 8.17
C GLU A 175 13.46 -19.97 8.74
N VAL A 176 12.68 -18.89 8.62
CA VAL A 176 11.25 -18.87 8.98
C VAL A 176 10.42 -19.74 8.04
N MET A 177 10.82 -19.87 6.77
CA MET A 177 10.22 -20.82 5.83
C MET A 177 10.39 -22.28 6.27
N ARG A 178 11.43 -22.66 7.02
CA ARG A 178 11.56 -24.04 7.52
C ARG A 178 10.70 -24.32 8.75
N SER A 179 10.51 -23.34 9.63
CA SER A 179 9.64 -23.51 10.81
C SER A 179 8.16 -23.35 10.47
N LEU A 180 7.81 -22.41 9.58
CA LEU A 180 6.45 -22.25 9.08
C LEU A 180 6.11 -23.28 8.00
N GLY A 181 7.09 -23.76 7.23
CA GLY A 181 6.94 -24.62 6.06
C GLY A 181 6.71 -26.11 6.31
N ASN A 182 6.40 -26.53 7.55
CA ASN A 182 5.61 -27.76 7.75
C ASN A 182 4.14 -27.59 7.31
N PHE A 183 3.85 -26.65 6.40
CA PHE A 183 2.70 -26.70 5.49
C PHE A 183 2.90 -27.80 4.43
N THR A 184 3.10 -29.04 4.85
CA THR A 184 2.77 -30.18 3.99
C THR A 184 1.26 -30.24 3.88
N ILE A 185 0.73 -29.68 2.79
CA ILE A 185 -0.60 -30.03 2.31
C ILE A 185 -0.43 -31.38 1.62
N GLU A 186 -0.89 -32.44 2.26
CA GLU A 186 -1.26 -33.68 1.56
C GLU A 186 -2.44 -33.43 0.60
#